data_AF-A0AA36CMU9-F1
#
_entry.id   AF-A0AA36CMU9-F1
#
_cell.length_a   1.000
_cell.length_b   1.000
_cell.length_c   1.000
_cell.angle_alpha   90.00
_cell.angle_beta   90.00
_cell.angle_gamma   90.00
#
_symmetry.space_group_name_H-M   'P 1'
#
loop_
_entity.id
_entity.type
_entity.pdbx_description
1 polymer ?
#
loop_
_entity_poly.entity_id
_entity_poly.type
_entity_poly.pdbx_seq_one_letter_code
_entity_poly.pdbx_strand_id
1 'polypeptide(L)'
;MQGIDKEKIAKIIEENTGEKYNAFSKKKQDRMDKRNAEIKATIAKLKEDDLERLWKEVDERTSVLEASRELSRHCVHIDMDAFFAAVEMRDEPRLRTIPMAVGSFPMLTVSEASKA
;
A
#
# COMPACT_ATOMS: atom_id res chain seq x y z
N MET A 1 -12.79 -5.03 2.79
CA MET A 1 -12.20 -6.38 3.03
C MET A 1 -12.05 -6.71 4.53
N GLN A 2 -13.04 -6.35 5.36
CA GLN A 2 -13.07 -6.79 6.77
C GLN A 2 -13.88 -8.09 6.87
N GLY A 3 -13.55 -8.97 7.81
CA GLY A 3 -14.26 -10.25 8.01
C GLY A 3 -13.93 -11.35 6.99
N ILE A 4 -12.84 -11.21 6.24
CA ILE A 4 -12.38 -12.21 5.27
C ILE A 4 -11.30 -13.10 5.90
N ASP A 5 -11.39 -14.41 5.64
CA ASP A 5 -10.37 -15.40 6.01
C ASP A 5 -9.10 -15.20 5.19
N LYS A 6 -8.12 -14.54 5.80
CA LYS A 6 -6.84 -14.21 5.16
C LYS A 6 -5.97 -15.43 4.93
N GLU A 7 -6.04 -16.44 5.81
CA GLU A 7 -5.23 -17.66 5.70
C GLU A 7 -5.67 -18.48 4.50
N LYS A 8 -7.00 -18.67 4.35
CA LYS A 8 -7.56 -19.35 3.18
C LYS A 8 -7.20 -18.65 1.87
N ILE A 9 -7.29 -17.31 1.82
CA ILE A 9 -6.91 -16.56 0.62
C ILE A 9 -5.42 -16.68 0.33
N ALA A 10 -4.57 -16.52 1.34
CA ALA A 10 -3.12 -16.65 1.17
C ALA A 10 -2.75 -18.02 0.62
N LYS A 11 -3.38 -19.09 1.14
CA LYS A 11 -3.19 -20.45 0.65
C LYS A 11 -3.58 -20.61 -0.82
N ILE A 12 -4.74 -20.09 -1.22
CA ILE A 12 -5.19 -20.13 -2.63
C ILE A 12 -4.18 -19.40 -3.54
N ILE A 13 -3.69 -18.22 -3.11
CA ILE A 13 -2.71 -17.46 -3.87
C ILE A 13 -1.41 -18.26 -4.01
N GLU A 14 -0.90 -18.83 -2.92
CA GLU A 14 0.34 -19.61 -2.91
C GLU A 14 0.26 -20.82 -3.84
N GLU A 15 -0.84 -21.60 -3.76
CA GLU A 15 -1.08 -22.78 -4.62
C GLU A 15 -1.16 -22.43 -6.10
N ASN A 16 -1.54 -21.20 -6.45
CA ASN A 16 -1.70 -20.74 -7.84
C ASN A 16 -0.54 -19.83 -8.30
N THR A 17 0.48 -19.61 -7.48
CA THR A 17 1.62 -18.76 -7.84
C THR A 17 2.77 -19.58 -8.41
N GLY A 18 3.21 -19.24 -9.63
CA GLY A 18 4.29 -19.95 -10.30
C GLY A 18 5.68 -19.73 -9.68
N GLU A 19 6.56 -20.73 -9.79
CA GLU A 19 7.92 -20.71 -9.23
C GLU A 19 8.76 -19.50 -9.66
N LYS A 20 8.64 -19.08 -10.92
CA LYS A 20 9.36 -17.89 -11.44
C LYS A 20 8.98 -16.62 -10.68
N TYR A 21 7.69 -16.44 -10.37
CA TYR A 21 7.23 -15.30 -9.60
C TYR A 21 7.67 -15.41 -8.14
N ASN A 22 7.60 -16.60 -7.54
CA ASN A 22 8.08 -16.82 -6.18
C ASN A 22 9.56 -16.49 -6.02
N ALA A 23 10.41 -16.94 -6.95
CA ALA A 23 11.83 -16.62 -6.97
C ALA A 23 12.09 -15.11 -7.11
N PHE A 24 11.32 -14.43 -7.97
CA PHE A 24 11.40 -12.97 -8.14
C PHE A 24 10.97 -12.21 -6.87
N SER A 25 9.83 -12.59 -6.29
CA SER A 25 9.30 -12.00 -5.05
C SER A 25 10.28 -12.18 -3.89
N LYS A 26 10.84 -13.40 -3.75
CA LYS A 26 11.88 -13.70 -2.75
C LYS A 26 13.12 -12.81 -2.92
N LYS A 27 13.63 -12.65 -4.15
CA LYS A 27 14.78 -11.76 -4.41
C LYS A 27 14.49 -10.30 -4.03
N LYS A 28 13.25 -9.82 -4.22
CA LYS A 28 12.82 -8.48 -3.79
C LYS A 28 12.77 -8.38 -2.26
N GLN A 29 12.24 -9.42 -1.60
CA GLN A 29 12.20 -9.50 -0.14
C GLN A 29 13.60 -9.53 0.46
N ASP A 30 14.51 -10.37 -0.05
CA ASP A 30 15.91 -10.45 0.40
C ASP A 30 16.62 -9.08 0.30
N ARG A 31 16.34 -8.32 -0.77
CA ARG A 31 16.87 -6.95 -0.93
C ARG A 31 16.33 -6.00 0.15
N MET A 32 15.05 -6.10 0.48
CA MET A 32 14.44 -5.30 1.55
C MET A 32 15.00 -5.69 2.92
N ASP A 33 15.15 -6.99 3.18
CA ASP A 33 15.68 -7.51 4.44
C ASP A 33 17.13 -7.11 4.64
N LYS A 34 17.95 -7.16 3.58
CA LYS A 34 19.30 -6.60 3.60
C LYS A 34 19.29 -5.12 3.97
N ARG A 35 18.41 -4.33 3.36
CA ARG A 35 18.30 -2.88 3.66
C ARG A 35 17.86 -2.64 5.10
N ASN A 36 16.92 -3.43 5.61
CA ASN A 36 16.45 -3.36 6.98
C ASN A 36 17.58 -3.72 7.97
N ALA A 37 18.38 -4.74 7.66
CA ALA A 37 19.54 -5.11 8.45
C ALA A 37 20.61 -4.01 8.46
N GLU A 38 20.90 -3.38 7.32
CA GLU A 38 21.79 -2.23 7.22
C GLU A 38 21.31 -1.05 8.09
N ILE A 39 20.02 -0.72 8.02
CA ILE A 39 19.42 0.35 8.82
C ILE A 39 19.52 0.03 10.32
N LYS A 40 19.16 -1.19 10.73
CA LYS A 40 19.28 -1.64 12.12
C LYS A 40 20.72 -1.59 12.62
N ALA A 41 21.68 -1.98 11.79
CA ALA A 41 23.10 -1.90 12.13
C ALA A 41 23.59 -0.45 12.26
N THR A 42 23.08 0.48 11.44
CA THR A 42 23.36 1.92 11.61
C THR A 42 22.77 2.45 12.90
N ILE A 43 21.51 2.10 13.22
CA ILE A 43 20.85 2.50 14.48
C ILE A 43 21.66 2.01 15.69
N ALA A 44 22.14 0.77 15.65
CA ALA A 44 22.93 0.18 16.74
C ALA A 44 24.28 0.88 16.98
N LYS A 45 24.77 1.69 16.04
CA LYS A 45 26.02 2.47 16.17
C LYS A 45 25.81 3.87 16.75
N LEU A 46 24.56 4.32 16.88
CA LEU A 46 24.25 5.64 17.43
C LEU A 46 24.53 5.67 18.94
N LYS A 47 25.17 6.74 19.41
CA LYS A 47 25.38 6.98 20.85
C LYS A 47 24.32 7.94 21.39
N GLU A 48 24.21 8.02 22.71
CA GLU A 48 23.27 8.95 23.37
C GLU A 48 23.50 10.40 22.96
N ASP A 49 24.76 10.86 22.89
CA ASP A 49 25.11 12.21 22.41
C ASP A 49 24.68 12.47 20.95
N ASP A 50 24.75 11.45 20.09
CA ASP A 50 24.26 11.57 18.71
C ASP A 50 22.75 11.78 18.68
N LEU A 51 22.02 11.08 19.56
CA LEU A 51 20.56 11.19 19.65
C LEU A 51 20.15 12.58 20.11
N GLU A 52 20.78 13.15 21.14
CA GLU A 52 20.45 14.49 21.63
C GLU A 52 20.64 15.56 20.54
N ARG A 53 21.78 15.50 19.82
CA ARG A 53 22.04 16.40 18.68
C ARG A 53 21.01 16.23 17.57
N LEU A 54 20.67 14.99 17.21
CA LEU A 54 19.70 14.69 16.15
C LEU A 54 18.29 15.13 16.53
N TRP A 55 17.88 14.96 17.78
CA TRP A 55 16.59 15.45 18.29
C TRP A 55 16.48 16.96 18.13
N LYS A 56 17.51 17.71 18.55
CA LYS A 56 17.53 19.16 18.39
C LYS A 56 17.40 19.58 16.92
N GLU A 57 18.11 18.91 16.01
CA GLU A 57 18.03 19.18 14.57
C GLU A 57 16.63 18.89 13.99
N VAL A 58 15.98 17.81 14.44
CA VAL A 58 14.61 17.47 14.05
C VAL A 58 13.61 18.49 14.59
N ASP A 59 13.75 18.93 15.82
CA ASP A 59 12.86 19.92 16.45
C ASP A 59 12.97 21.29 15.77
N GLU A 60 14.19 21.73 15.44
CA GLU A 60 14.41 22.96 14.69
C GLU A 60 13.72 22.91 13.31
N ARG A 61 13.90 21.80 12.57
CA ARG A 61 13.25 21.60 11.27
C ARG A 61 11.73 21.53 11.39
N THR A 62 11.23 20.82 12.40
CA THR A 62 9.79 20.71 12.68
C THR A 62 9.20 22.07 12.99
N SER A 63 9.88 22.87 13.82
CA SER A 63 9.45 24.24 14.17
C SER A 63 9.34 25.14 12.94
N VAL A 64 10.27 25.02 11.98
CA VAL A 64 10.22 25.77 10.71
C VAL A 64 9.03 25.32 9.84
N LEU A 65 8.77 24.02 9.76
CA LEU A 65 7.63 23.48 9.00
C LEU A 65 6.29 23.90 9.63
N GLU A 66 6.22 23.91 10.96
CA GLU A 66 5.04 24.35 11.69
C GLU A 66 4.80 25.85 11.57
N ALA A 67 5.85 26.67 11.66
CA ALA A 67 5.75 28.11 11.47
C ALA A 67 5.33 28.51 10.04
N SER A 68 5.60 27.66 9.05
CA SER A 68 5.19 27.84 7.65
C SER A 68 3.92 27.08 7.27
N ARG A 69 3.23 26.46 8.25
CA ARG A 69 1.98 25.72 8.01
C ARG A 69 0.89 26.68 7.53
N GLU A 70 0.39 26.43 6.32
CA GLU A 70 -0.60 27.25 5.65
C GLU A 70 -1.96 26.52 5.63
N LEU A 71 -2.96 27.08 6.31
CA LEU A 71 -4.28 26.47 6.52
C LEU A 71 -5.43 27.24 5.87
N SER A 72 -5.14 28.27 5.08
CA SER A 72 -6.16 29.07 4.38
C SER A 72 -6.69 28.38 3.12
N ARG A 73 -5.98 27.37 2.62
CA ARG A 73 -6.41 26.56 1.47
C ARG A 73 -7.40 25.48 1.89
N HIS A 74 -8.47 25.36 1.10
CA HIS A 74 -9.34 24.19 1.12
C HIS A 74 -8.86 23.20 0.08
N CYS A 75 -8.35 22.06 0.52
CA CYS A 75 -7.96 20.96 -0.36
C CYS A 75 -9.09 19.94 -0.42
N VAL A 76 -9.61 19.66 -1.61
CA VAL A 76 -10.62 18.61 -1.85
C VAL A 76 -10.00 17.54 -2.74
N HIS A 77 -9.99 16.31 -2.25
CA HIS A 77 -9.60 15.13 -3.03
C HIS A 77 -10.87 14.36 -3.40
N ILE A 78 -11.08 14.17 -4.70
CA ILE A 78 -12.21 13.39 -5.23
C ILE A 78 -11.62 12.11 -5.80
N ASP A 79 -12.02 10.98 -5.23
CA ASP A 79 -11.69 9.65 -5.72
C ASP A 79 -12.99 8.97 -6.18
N MET A 80 -12.94 8.29 -7.32
CA MET A 80 -14.10 7.63 -7.90
C MET A 80 -14.14 6.18 -7.42
N ASP A 81 -15.19 5.82 -6.69
CA ASP A 81 -15.41 4.47 -6.18
C ASP A 81 -15.37 3.43 -7.31
N ALA A 82 -14.39 2.52 -7.26
CA ALA A 82 -14.20 1.43 -8.21
C ALA A 82 -14.34 1.85 -9.68
N PHE A 83 -13.77 3.02 -10.05
CA PHE A 83 -14.11 3.75 -11.29
C PHE A 83 -14.40 2.90 -12.53
N PHE A 84 -13.44 2.06 -12.98
CA PHE A 84 -13.66 1.27 -14.18
C PHE A 84 -14.78 0.23 -14.03
N ALA A 85 -14.88 -0.44 -12.88
CA ALA A 85 -15.98 -1.36 -12.61
C ALA A 85 -17.33 -0.61 -12.53
N ALA A 86 -17.35 0.59 -11.96
CA ALA A 86 -18.55 1.43 -11.90
C ALA A 86 -19.04 1.85 -13.30
N VAL A 87 -18.13 2.13 -14.24
CA VAL A 87 -18.47 2.39 -15.65
C VAL A 87 -19.09 1.16 -16.29
N GLU A 88 -18.49 -0.02 -16.15
CA GLU A 88 -19.04 -1.26 -16.70
C GLU A 88 -20.42 -1.59 -16.09
N MET A 89 -20.62 -1.39 -14.79
CA MET A 89 -21.92 -1.56 -14.11
C MET A 89 -22.98 -0.52 -14.51
N ARG A 90 -22.56 0.66 -14.98
CA ARG A 90 -23.47 1.67 -15.54
C ARG A 90 -23.97 1.21 -16.91
N ASP A 91 -23.05 0.77 -17.76
CA ASP A 91 -23.32 0.43 -19.16
C ASP A 91 -23.97 -0.95 -19.28
N GLU A 92 -23.66 -1.88 -18.36
CA GLU A 92 -24.25 -3.20 -18.27
C GLU A 92 -24.84 -3.46 -16.86
N PRO A 93 -26.10 -3.05 -16.60
CA PRO A 93 -26.69 -3.06 -15.26
C PRO A 93 -26.76 -4.43 -14.56
N ARG A 94 -26.75 -5.54 -15.31
CA ARG A 94 -26.72 -6.90 -14.74
C ARG A 94 -25.45 -7.18 -13.93
N LEU A 95 -24.38 -6.42 -14.14
CA LEU A 95 -23.12 -6.58 -13.41
C LEU A 95 -23.20 -6.07 -11.96
N ARG A 96 -24.19 -5.24 -11.62
CA ARG A 96 -24.31 -4.63 -10.27
C ARG A 96 -24.54 -5.64 -9.14
N THR A 97 -25.13 -6.79 -9.46
CA THR A 97 -25.53 -7.81 -8.49
C THR A 97 -24.62 -9.02 -8.49
N ILE A 98 -23.49 -8.98 -9.21
CA ILE A 98 -22.51 -10.07 -9.24
C ILE A 98 -21.10 -9.54 -8.93
N PRO A 99 -20.22 -10.34 -8.30
CA PRO A 99 -18.82 -9.96 -8.16
C PRO A 99 -18.17 -9.82 -9.53
N MET A 100 -17.46 -8.73 -9.78
CA MET A 100 -16.79 -8.49 -11.05
C MET A 100 -15.43 -7.82 -10.89
N ALA A 101 -14.60 -7.93 -11.93
CA ALA A 101 -13.35 -7.20 -12.04
C ALA A 101 -13.12 -6.76 -13.48
N VAL A 102 -12.47 -5.62 -13.66
CA VAL A 102 -12.07 -5.08 -14.97
C VAL A 102 -10.60 -5.40 -15.21
N GLY A 103 -10.30 -6.03 -16.35
CA GLY A 103 -8.95 -6.41 -16.73
C GLY A 103 -8.93 -7.63 -17.64
N SER A 104 -7.87 -8.42 -17.54
CA SER A 104 -7.67 -9.65 -18.30
C SER A 104 -7.13 -10.76 -17.40
N PHE A 105 -7.08 -12.00 -17.91
CA PHE A 105 -6.58 -13.13 -17.12
C PHE A 105 -5.17 -12.91 -16.52
N PRO A 106 -4.20 -12.31 -17.25
CA PRO A 106 -2.89 -12.01 -16.67
C PRO A 106 -2.88 -10.94 -15.58
N MET A 107 -3.83 -9.99 -15.58
CA MET A 107 -3.84 -8.87 -14.64
C MET A 107 -5.21 -8.18 -14.54
N LEU A 108 -5.63 -7.90 -13.31
CA LEU A 108 -6.82 -7.11 -13.00
C LEU A 108 -6.44 -5.67 -12.66
N THR A 109 -7.29 -4.72 -13.05
CA THR A 109 -7.09 -3.29 -12.80
C THR A 109 -7.85 -2.82 -11.56
N VAL A 110 -9.11 -3.24 -11.43
CA VAL A 110 -9.97 -2.95 -10.29
C VAL A 110 -11.04 -4.03 -10.19
N SER A 111 -11.56 -4.25 -8.99
CA SER A 111 -12.70 -5.14 -8.75
C SER A 111 -13.77 -4.43 -7.95
N GLU A 112 -15.01 -4.88 -8.12
CA GLU A 112 -16.16 -4.46 -7.31
C GLU A 112 -16.91 -5.72 -6.85
N ALA A 113 -17.20 -5.76 -5.55
CA ALA A 113 -18.06 -6.79 -4.99
C ALA A 113 -19.52 -6.36 -5.14
N SER A 114 -20.41 -7.27 -5.53
CA SER A 114 -21.84 -6.94 -5.59
C SER A 114 -22.33 -6.45 -4.24
N LYS A 115 -23.01 -5.30 -4.22
CA LYS A 115 -23.78 -4.87 -3.06
C LYS A 115 -25.00 -5.78 -2.99
N ALA A 116 -25.00 -6.74 -2.07
CA ALA A 116 -26.21 -7.44 -1.67
C ALA A 116 -27.14 -6.47 -0.94
#